data_AF-X5RHB5-F1
#
_entry.id   AF-X5RHB5-F1
#
_cell.length_a   1.000
_cell.length_b   1.000
_cell.length_c   1.000
_cell.angle_alpha   90.00
_cell.angle_beta   90.00
_cell.angle_gamma   90.00
#
_symmetry.space_group_name_H-M   'P 1'
#
loop_
_entity.id
_entity.type
_entity.pdbx_description
1 polymer ?
#
loop_
_entity_poly.entity_id
_entity_poly.type
_entity_poly.pdbx_seq_one_letter_code
_entity_poly.pdbx_strand_id
1 'polypeptide(L)'
;MKKQLLSFRDFLKTGTFGPVFPSLKMIDIASMLGPPDGWITEHAETIPVYWTFGKLEISFDEEAPHWMNWFQIEEAGYLEGDFEVLTDRLVLSLDGFSGETTPSEFLTAGLWAPEEAAVFYAALSDEILLNICAGPVQIHFRVDTDFIEDGDAQKYLTNSNVSRVVSDIDSRATLDSIYSYPQPAFEEIPGAFNWNLLSGRDYLMLTR
;
A
#
# COMPACT_ATOMS: atom_id res chain seq x y z
N MET A 1 -1.00 -26.58 11.95
CA MET A 1 -0.78 -25.49 12.93
C MET A 1 -2.05 -24.64 13.05
N LYS A 2 -2.21 -23.85 14.11
CA LYS A 2 -3.39 -22.99 14.31
C LYS A 2 -3.21 -21.68 13.53
N LYS A 3 -4.20 -21.29 12.73
CA LYS A 3 -4.25 -19.98 12.06
C LYS A 3 -4.51 -18.87 13.08
N GLN A 4 -3.85 -17.74 12.90
CA GLN A 4 -4.05 -16.51 13.66
C GLN A 4 -4.90 -15.56 12.83
N LEU A 5 -5.98 -15.06 13.43
CA LEU A 5 -6.81 -14.01 12.86
C LEU A 5 -6.24 -12.65 13.26
N LEU A 6 -6.04 -11.78 12.29
CA LEU A 6 -5.44 -10.45 12.42
C LEU A 6 -6.44 -9.39 11.96
N SER A 7 -6.42 -8.20 12.57
CA SER A 7 -7.28 -7.09 12.19
C SER A 7 -6.60 -6.23 11.14
N PHE A 8 -7.29 -5.99 10.02
CA PHE A 8 -6.82 -5.08 8.98
C PHE A 8 -6.78 -3.65 9.49
N ARG A 9 -7.77 -3.27 10.30
CA ARG A 9 -7.82 -1.95 10.93
C ARG A 9 -6.64 -1.72 11.88
N ASP A 10 -6.24 -2.72 12.65
CA ASP A 10 -5.06 -2.62 13.52
C ASP A 10 -3.77 -2.52 12.70
N PHE A 11 -3.66 -3.29 11.61
CA PHE A 11 -2.54 -3.17 10.67
C PHE A 11 -2.42 -1.76 10.10
N LEU A 12 -3.51 -1.22 9.53
CA LEU A 12 -3.54 0.13 8.94
C LEU A 12 -3.21 1.26 9.92
N LYS A 13 -3.44 1.05 11.22
CA LYS A 13 -3.12 2.01 12.27
C LYS A 13 -1.68 1.95 12.74
N THR A 14 -1.09 0.76 12.71
CA THR A 14 0.17 0.49 13.42
C THR A 14 1.32 0.13 12.50
N GLY A 15 1.05 -0.26 11.25
CA GLY A 15 2.00 -0.94 10.38
C GLY A 15 2.37 -2.34 10.85
N THR A 16 1.74 -2.87 11.90
CA THR A 16 2.06 -4.20 12.41
C THR A 16 1.00 -5.19 11.97
N PHE A 17 1.45 -6.26 11.33
CA PHE A 17 0.59 -7.33 10.84
C PHE A 17 0.66 -8.53 11.80
N GLY A 18 0.05 -8.34 12.97
CA GLY A 18 0.15 -9.30 14.06
C GLY A 18 1.61 -9.51 14.50
N PRO A 19 2.18 -10.71 14.32
CA PRO A 19 3.57 -10.93 14.68
C PRO A 19 4.57 -10.42 13.61
N VAL A 20 4.13 -10.00 12.43
CA VAL A 20 5.00 -9.51 11.34
C VAL A 20 5.11 -7.98 11.41
N PHE A 21 6.33 -7.45 11.49
CA PHE A 21 6.60 -6.00 11.48
C PHE A 21 8.03 -5.70 10.96
N PRO A 22 8.30 -4.49 10.46
CA PRO A 22 9.52 -4.18 9.69
C PRO A 22 10.84 -4.13 10.49
N SER A 23 10.87 -4.63 11.72
CA SER A 23 12.09 -4.75 12.54
C SER A 23 12.50 -6.20 12.81
N LEU A 24 11.92 -7.15 12.08
CA LEU A 24 12.27 -8.56 12.17
C LEU A 24 13.40 -8.91 11.20
N LYS A 25 14.12 -9.99 11.53
CA LYS A 25 15.12 -10.57 10.64
C LYS A 25 14.48 -11.65 9.78
N MET A 26 15.07 -11.92 8.63
CA MET A 26 14.69 -13.04 7.75
C MET A 26 14.54 -14.37 8.51
N ILE A 27 15.43 -14.67 9.46
CA ILE A 27 15.36 -15.91 10.24
C ILE A 27 14.15 -15.98 11.20
N ASP A 28 13.73 -14.82 11.72
CA ASP A 28 12.56 -14.74 12.60
C ASP A 28 11.28 -14.97 11.78
N ILE A 29 11.22 -14.41 10.58
CA ILE A 29 10.12 -14.64 9.61
C ILE A 29 10.06 -16.11 9.20
N ALA A 30 11.17 -16.72 8.81
CA ALA A 30 11.22 -18.13 8.44
C ALA A 30 10.75 -19.06 9.58
N SER A 31 11.15 -18.74 10.82
CA SER A 31 10.71 -19.48 12.00
C SER A 31 9.19 -19.34 12.25
N MET A 32 8.67 -18.15 12.00
CA MET A 32 7.29 -17.76 12.29
C MET A 32 6.29 -18.18 11.22
N LEU A 33 6.62 -18.06 9.94
CA LEU A 33 5.73 -18.34 8.81
C LEU A 33 6.03 -19.69 8.17
N GLY A 34 7.27 -20.17 8.28
CA GLY A 34 7.76 -21.30 7.51
C GLY A 34 8.47 -20.85 6.23
N PRO A 35 8.70 -21.76 5.27
CA PRO A 35 9.28 -21.40 3.99
C PRO A 35 8.32 -20.49 3.20
N PRO A 36 8.84 -19.54 2.40
CA PRO A 36 8.01 -18.77 1.47
C PRO A 36 7.48 -19.65 0.33
N ASP A 37 6.39 -19.19 -0.29
CA ASP A 37 5.81 -19.82 -1.48
C ASP A 37 6.70 -19.58 -2.72
N GLY A 38 7.42 -18.45 -2.74
CA GLY A 38 8.36 -18.09 -3.78
C GLY A 38 9.34 -17.00 -3.37
N TRP A 39 10.26 -16.66 -4.27
CA TRP A 39 11.21 -15.58 -4.09
C TRP A 39 11.69 -14.99 -5.43
N ILE A 40 12.03 -13.69 -5.42
CA ILE A 40 12.60 -12.99 -6.58
C ILE A 40 14.12 -12.93 -6.45
N THR A 41 14.83 -13.37 -7.48
CA THR A 41 16.31 -13.36 -7.53
C THR A 41 16.89 -12.25 -8.39
N GLU A 42 16.06 -11.48 -9.09
CA GLU A 42 16.51 -10.41 -10.01
C GLU A 42 17.32 -9.31 -9.29
N HIS A 43 17.13 -9.20 -7.97
CA HIS A 43 17.83 -8.25 -7.10
C HIS A 43 18.78 -8.93 -6.11
N ALA A 44 19.13 -10.20 -6.32
CA ALA A 44 19.93 -10.96 -5.36
C ALA A 44 21.14 -11.64 -6.01
N GLU A 45 22.35 -11.24 -5.62
CA GLU A 45 23.58 -11.91 -6.06
C GLU A 45 23.81 -13.27 -5.38
N THR A 46 23.27 -13.47 -4.17
CA THR A 46 23.56 -14.68 -3.37
C THR A 46 22.34 -15.22 -2.60
N ILE A 47 21.65 -14.38 -1.84
CA ILE A 47 20.50 -14.77 -1.00
C ILE A 47 19.25 -14.09 -1.55
N PRO A 48 18.16 -14.82 -1.83
CA PRO A 48 16.91 -14.19 -2.24
C PRO A 48 16.37 -13.32 -1.09
N VAL A 49 16.40 -12.01 -1.28
CA VAL A 49 15.95 -11.02 -0.27
C VAL A 49 14.52 -10.54 -0.47
N TYR A 50 13.80 -11.10 -1.45
CA TYR A 50 12.40 -10.80 -1.70
C TYR A 50 11.60 -12.09 -1.62
N TRP A 51 10.74 -12.22 -0.62
CA TRP A 51 9.97 -13.43 -0.34
C TRP A 51 8.48 -13.19 -0.53
N THR A 52 7.79 -14.18 -1.07
CA THR A 52 6.33 -14.16 -1.26
C THR A 52 5.65 -15.25 -0.45
N PHE A 53 4.54 -14.90 0.20
CA PHE A 53 3.65 -15.78 0.96
C PHE A 53 2.21 -15.44 0.57
N GLY A 54 1.71 -16.01 -0.54
CA GLY A 54 0.49 -15.54 -1.19
C GLY A 54 0.57 -14.04 -1.49
N LYS A 55 -0.36 -13.27 -0.94
CA LYS A 55 -0.40 -11.79 -1.06
C LYS A 55 0.55 -11.06 -0.10
N LEU A 56 1.13 -11.74 0.90
CA LEU A 56 2.11 -11.11 1.79
C LEU A 56 3.50 -11.20 1.14
N GLU A 57 4.09 -10.05 0.85
CA GLU A 57 5.45 -9.99 0.31
C GLU A 57 6.37 -9.22 1.23
N ILE A 58 7.64 -9.63 1.29
CA ILE A 58 8.60 -9.12 2.26
C ILE A 58 9.94 -8.89 1.58
N SER A 59 10.48 -7.68 1.76
CA SER A 59 11.85 -7.33 1.36
C SER A 59 12.78 -7.34 2.56
N PHE A 60 14.00 -7.84 2.36
CA PHE A 60 15.07 -7.88 3.33
C PHE A 60 16.33 -7.16 2.81
N ASP A 61 17.21 -6.79 3.73
CA ASP A 61 18.57 -6.36 3.41
C ASP A 61 19.41 -7.49 2.80
N GLU A 62 20.26 -7.13 1.84
CA GLU A 62 21.27 -8.04 1.28
C GLU A 62 22.32 -8.45 2.30
N GLU A 63 22.64 -7.56 3.24
CA GLU A 63 23.67 -7.80 4.25
C GLU A 63 23.10 -8.52 5.47
N ALA A 64 23.86 -9.49 5.98
CA ALA A 64 23.52 -10.14 7.24
C ALA A 64 23.42 -9.10 8.38
N PRO A 65 22.37 -9.15 9.23
CA PRO A 65 21.51 -10.30 9.48
C PRO A 65 20.19 -10.32 8.67
N HIS A 66 20.12 -9.63 7.53
CA HIS A 66 18.96 -9.55 6.64
C HIS A 66 17.73 -9.02 7.38
N TRP A 67 17.81 -7.75 7.79
CA TRP A 67 16.67 -7.06 8.40
C TRP A 67 15.58 -6.82 7.37
N MET A 68 14.33 -6.85 7.79
CA MET A 68 13.21 -6.47 6.94
C MET A 68 13.30 -4.99 6.58
N ASN A 69 13.22 -4.69 5.28
CA ASN A 69 13.11 -3.32 4.77
C ASN A 69 11.67 -2.83 4.82
N TRP A 70 10.75 -3.70 4.39
CA TRP A 70 9.32 -3.48 4.39
C TRP A 70 8.61 -4.81 4.18
N PHE A 71 7.31 -4.84 4.44
CA PHE A 71 6.42 -5.86 3.91
C PHE A 71 5.21 -5.19 3.27
N GLN A 72 4.52 -5.91 2.39
CA GLN A 72 3.30 -5.45 1.78
C GLN A 72 2.22 -6.52 1.75
N ILE A 73 0.97 -6.07 1.69
CA ILE A 73 -0.14 -6.84 1.12
C ILE A 73 -0.21 -6.42 -0.35
N GLU A 74 0.31 -7.27 -1.22
CA GLU A 74 0.27 -7.12 -2.68
C GLU A 74 -1.12 -7.52 -3.20
N GLU A 75 -1.48 -7.01 -4.39
CA GLU A 75 -2.75 -7.31 -5.03
C GLU A 75 -3.97 -7.05 -4.10
N ALA A 76 -3.90 -5.97 -3.32
CA ALA A 76 -4.89 -5.57 -2.35
C ALA A 76 -6.23 -5.16 -2.99
N GLY A 77 -6.24 -4.84 -4.28
CA GLY A 77 -7.44 -4.65 -5.10
C GLY A 77 -8.34 -5.89 -5.24
N TYR A 78 -7.83 -7.08 -4.89
CA TYR A 78 -8.61 -8.33 -4.89
C TYR A 78 -9.05 -8.77 -3.49
N LEU A 79 -8.95 -7.91 -2.47
CA LEU A 79 -9.46 -8.22 -1.14
C LEU A 79 -11.00 -8.18 -1.14
N GLU A 80 -11.64 -9.31 -0.83
CA GLU A 80 -13.09 -9.44 -0.89
C GLU A 80 -13.65 -10.18 0.34
N GLY A 81 -14.91 -9.90 0.68
CA GLY A 81 -15.62 -10.56 1.78
C GLY A 81 -15.24 -10.04 3.16
N ASP A 82 -15.34 -10.90 4.18
CA ASP A 82 -15.04 -10.55 5.57
C ASP A 82 -13.60 -10.88 5.97
N PHE A 83 -12.97 -11.83 5.27
CA PHE A 83 -11.67 -12.38 5.61
C PHE A 83 -10.85 -12.76 4.38
N GLU A 84 -9.55 -12.51 4.43
CA GLU A 84 -8.58 -12.97 3.43
C GLU A 84 -7.56 -13.93 4.07
N VAL A 85 -7.30 -15.06 3.41
CA VAL A 85 -6.25 -15.99 3.87
C VAL A 85 -4.94 -15.61 3.19
N LEU A 86 -4.08 -14.88 3.90
CA LEU A 86 -2.79 -14.46 3.35
C LEU A 86 -1.77 -15.60 3.33
N THR A 87 -1.73 -16.41 4.39
CA THR A 87 -0.80 -17.56 4.48
C THR A 87 -1.46 -18.75 5.19
N ASP A 88 -0.77 -19.89 5.22
CA ASP A 88 -1.19 -21.05 6.01
C ASP A 88 -1.33 -20.77 7.51
N ARG A 89 -0.73 -19.68 8.01
CA ARG A 89 -0.74 -19.28 9.42
C ARG A 89 -1.52 -18.00 9.70
N LEU A 90 -1.70 -17.12 8.72
CA LEU A 90 -2.26 -15.79 8.92
C LEU A 90 -3.54 -15.61 8.11
N VAL A 91 -4.59 -15.16 8.78
CA VAL A 91 -5.86 -14.75 8.18
C VAL A 91 -6.12 -13.30 8.56
N LEU A 92 -6.48 -12.47 7.59
CA LEU A 92 -6.82 -11.07 7.77
C LEU A 92 -8.34 -10.92 7.86
N SER A 93 -8.84 -10.38 8.97
CA SER A 93 -10.19 -9.81 9.06
C SER A 93 -10.17 -8.48 8.34
N LEU A 94 -10.99 -8.32 7.30
CA LEU A 94 -10.98 -7.11 6.48
C LEU A 94 -11.64 -5.91 7.17
N ASP A 95 -12.37 -6.13 8.27
CA ASP A 95 -12.91 -5.07 9.14
C ASP A 95 -13.74 -4.00 8.40
N GLY A 96 -14.42 -4.41 7.33
CA GLY A 96 -15.24 -3.54 6.48
C GLY A 96 -14.50 -2.85 5.34
N PHE A 97 -13.21 -3.14 5.14
CA PHE A 97 -12.44 -2.74 3.96
C PHE A 97 -12.49 -3.82 2.87
N SER A 98 -12.17 -3.43 1.65
CA SER A 98 -12.08 -4.31 0.47
C SER A 98 -11.14 -3.70 -0.57
N GLY A 99 -10.90 -4.41 -1.66
CA GLY A 99 -10.19 -3.88 -2.82
C GLY A 99 -10.88 -2.70 -3.50
N GLU A 100 -12.17 -2.50 -3.24
CA GLU A 100 -12.97 -1.38 -3.74
C GLU A 100 -12.96 -0.16 -2.80
N THR A 101 -12.29 -0.24 -1.64
CA THR A 101 -12.24 0.88 -0.69
C THR A 101 -11.49 2.07 -1.33
N THR A 102 -12.16 3.22 -1.41
CA THR A 102 -11.60 4.42 -2.04
C THR A 102 -10.60 5.14 -1.11
N PRO A 103 -9.74 6.02 -1.66
CA PRO A 103 -8.88 6.87 -0.85
C PRO A 103 -9.64 7.68 0.21
N SER A 104 -10.77 8.29 -0.15
CA SER A 104 -11.61 9.05 0.78
C SER A 104 -12.25 8.17 1.86
N GLU A 105 -12.59 6.91 1.57
CA GLU A 105 -13.08 5.96 2.57
C GLU A 105 -11.99 5.60 3.59
N PHE A 106 -10.75 5.32 3.17
CA PHE A 106 -9.63 5.12 4.09
C PHE A 106 -9.40 6.35 4.99
N LEU A 107 -9.42 7.54 4.41
CA LEU A 107 -9.21 8.81 5.12
C LEU A 107 -10.33 9.13 6.11
N THR A 108 -11.58 8.72 5.83
CA THR A 108 -12.73 8.93 6.72
C THR A 108 -12.96 7.80 7.72
N ALA A 109 -12.29 6.65 7.54
CA ALA A 109 -12.47 5.47 8.38
C ALA A 109 -12.01 5.66 9.84
N GLY A 110 -11.43 6.79 10.24
CA GLY A 110 -10.95 7.03 11.61
C GLY A 110 -9.76 6.14 11.98
N LEU A 111 -8.93 5.81 10.99
CA LEU A 111 -7.65 5.12 11.17
C LEU A 111 -6.61 6.09 11.77
N TRP A 112 -6.58 7.32 11.26
CA TRP A 112 -5.63 8.38 11.57
C TRP A 112 -6.38 9.71 11.68
N ALA A 113 -5.75 10.73 12.24
CA ALA A 113 -6.23 12.09 12.03
C ALA A 113 -5.97 12.49 10.55
N PRO A 114 -6.95 13.03 9.80
CA PRO A 114 -6.74 13.38 8.39
C PRO A 114 -5.58 14.37 8.16
N GLU A 115 -5.25 15.21 9.15
CA GLU A 115 -4.10 16.11 9.09
C GLU A 115 -2.74 15.41 9.23
N GLU A 116 -2.72 14.18 9.74
CA GLU A 116 -1.49 13.37 9.90
C GLU A 116 -1.22 12.47 8.68
N ALA A 117 -2.16 12.40 7.73
CA ALA A 117 -2.01 11.67 6.49
C ALA A 117 -1.58 12.62 5.36
N ALA A 118 -0.66 12.14 4.52
CA ALA A 118 -0.25 12.79 3.28
C ALA A 118 -0.81 12.00 2.09
N VAL A 119 -1.41 12.70 1.13
CA VAL A 119 -1.91 12.12 -0.12
C VAL A 119 -1.08 12.66 -1.26
N PHE A 120 -0.41 11.75 -1.95
CA PHE A 120 0.44 12.03 -3.09
C PHE A 120 -0.25 11.52 -4.35
N TYR A 121 -0.15 12.28 -5.44
CA TYR A 121 -0.55 11.79 -6.75
C TYR A 121 0.32 12.39 -7.85
N ALA A 122 0.59 11.58 -8.86
CA ALA A 122 1.42 11.94 -10.00
C ALA A 122 1.05 11.09 -11.22
N ALA A 123 1.41 11.59 -12.40
CA ALA A 123 1.34 10.79 -13.62
C ALA A 123 2.56 9.88 -13.72
N LEU A 124 2.35 8.63 -14.11
CA LEU A 124 3.38 7.70 -14.55
C LEU A 124 2.98 7.18 -15.93
N SER A 125 3.68 7.62 -16.98
CA SER A 125 3.28 7.35 -18.37
C SER A 125 1.84 7.85 -18.62
N ASP A 126 0.94 6.93 -18.95
CA ASP A 126 -0.47 7.10 -19.24
C ASP A 126 -1.36 6.85 -18.03
N GLU A 127 -0.82 6.43 -16.89
CA GLU A 127 -1.56 6.20 -15.65
C GLU A 127 -1.42 7.36 -14.66
N ILE A 128 -2.38 7.47 -13.74
CA ILE A 128 -2.22 8.28 -12.54
C ILE A 128 -2.05 7.33 -11.36
N LEU A 129 -0.96 7.54 -10.62
CA LEU A 129 -0.71 6.84 -9.37
C LEU A 129 -1.10 7.74 -8.20
N LEU A 130 -1.67 7.15 -7.16
CA LEU A 130 -1.96 7.83 -5.91
C LEU A 130 -1.46 6.98 -4.74
N ASN A 131 -0.92 7.63 -3.71
CA ASN A 131 -0.63 6.95 -2.46
C ASN A 131 -1.01 7.78 -1.24
N ILE A 132 -1.48 7.09 -0.21
CA ILE A 132 -1.71 7.66 1.11
C ILE A 132 -0.59 7.20 2.03
N CYS A 133 0.11 8.14 2.65
CA CYS A 133 1.14 7.89 3.66
C CYS A 133 0.59 8.30 5.04
N ALA A 134 0.56 7.36 5.99
CA ALA A 134 0.13 7.63 7.37
C ALA A 134 0.93 6.76 8.37
N GLY A 135 1.75 7.42 9.20
CA GLY A 135 2.67 6.71 10.08
C GLY A 135 3.56 5.76 9.26
N PRO A 136 3.74 4.48 9.67
CA PRO A 136 4.56 3.52 8.93
C PRO A 136 3.84 2.88 7.72
N VAL A 137 2.59 3.25 7.43
CA VAL A 137 1.78 2.61 6.38
C VAL A 137 1.74 3.48 5.13
N GLN A 138 1.87 2.83 3.97
CA GLN A 138 1.62 3.44 2.67
C GLN A 138 0.60 2.62 1.90
N ILE A 139 -0.44 3.26 1.38
CA ILE A 139 -1.50 2.61 0.59
C ILE A 139 -1.36 3.11 -0.84
N HIS A 140 -1.11 2.22 -1.78
CA HIS A 140 -0.93 2.53 -3.20
C HIS A 140 -2.22 2.27 -3.96
N PHE A 141 -2.52 3.17 -4.89
CA PHE A 141 -3.66 3.09 -5.77
C PHE A 141 -3.22 3.38 -7.20
N ARG A 142 -3.89 2.72 -8.13
CA ARG A 142 -3.83 3.03 -9.56
C ARG A 142 -5.16 3.65 -9.99
N VAL A 143 -5.11 4.63 -10.86
CA VAL A 143 -6.29 5.32 -11.37
C VAL A 143 -6.38 5.08 -12.86
N ASP A 144 -7.47 4.47 -13.29
CA ASP A 144 -7.79 4.32 -14.71
C ASP A 144 -7.97 5.69 -15.37
N THR A 145 -7.22 5.94 -16.43
CA THR A 145 -7.15 7.21 -17.17
C THR A 145 -7.97 7.23 -18.46
N ASP A 146 -8.84 6.24 -18.70
CA ASP A 146 -9.73 6.17 -19.88
C ASP A 146 -10.63 7.41 -20.05
N PHE A 147 -10.80 8.21 -19.00
CA PHE A 147 -11.54 9.47 -19.03
C PHE A 147 -10.74 10.66 -19.60
N ILE A 148 -9.44 10.49 -19.85
CA ILE A 148 -8.54 11.52 -20.38
C ILE A 148 -8.51 11.38 -21.91
N GLU A 149 -9.18 12.30 -22.61
CA GLU A 149 -9.43 12.19 -24.07
C GLU A 149 -8.17 11.99 -24.94
N ASP A 150 -7.03 12.58 -24.55
CA ASP A 150 -5.76 12.49 -25.27
C ASP A 150 -4.76 11.51 -24.64
N GLY A 151 -5.16 10.81 -23.57
CA GLY A 151 -4.31 9.88 -22.81
C GLY A 151 -3.13 10.53 -22.08
N ASP A 152 -3.04 11.87 -22.08
CA ASP A 152 -1.92 12.59 -21.48
C ASP A 152 -2.23 12.93 -20.02
N ALA A 153 -1.98 11.95 -19.14
CA ALA A 153 -2.18 12.08 -17.70
C ALA A 153 -1.43 13.29 -17.11
N GLN A 154 -0.21 13.54 -17.56
CA GLN A 154 0.60 14.67 -17.07
C GLN A 154 -0.04 16.02 -17.42
N LYS A 155 -0.48 16.17 -18.67
CA LYS A 155 -1.16 17.38 -19.14
C LYS A 155 -2.52 17.55 -18.46
N TYR A 156 -3.26 16.47 -18.22
CA TYR A 156 -4.50 16.50 -17.47
C TYR A 156 -4.27 17.02 -16.04
N LEU A 157 -3.30 16.47 -15.31
CA LEU A 157 -2.97 16.91 -13.94
C LEU A 157 -2.53 18.39 -13.90
N THR A 158 -1.79 18.84 -14.91
CA THR A 158 -1.26 20.22 -14.96
C THR A 158 -2.33 21.27 -15.29
N ASN A 159 -3.27 20.94 -16.18
CA ASN A 159 -4.22 21.93 -16.73
C ASN A 159 -5.62 21.88 -16.10
N SER A 160 -5.94 20.81 -15.37
CA SER A 160 -7.25 20.65 -14.75
C SER A 160 -7.35 21.38 -13.41
N ASN A 161 -8.57 21.71 -13.01
CA ASN A 161 -8.82 22.23 -11.68
C ASN A 161 -8.60 21.11 -10.64
N VAL A 162 -7.89 21.42 -9.54
CA VAL A 162 -7.54 20.43 -8.51
C VAL A 162 -8.75 19.71 -7.90
N SER A 163 -9.89 20.37 -7.72
CA SER A 163 -11.11 19.72 -7.21
C SER A 163 -11.65 18.69 -8.19
N ARG A 164 -11.59 18.99 -9.49
CA ARG A 164 -11.97 18.02 -10.52
C ARG A 164 -11.01 16.85 -10.56
N VAL A 165 -9.70 17.10 -10.52
CA VAL A 165 -8.66 16.06 -10.50
C VAL A 165 -8.87 15.12 -9.32
N VAL A 166 -9.03 15.65 -8.12
CA VAL A 166 -9.22 14.85 -6.90
C VAL A 166 -10.51 14.04 -6.97
N SER A 167 -11.61 14.63 -7.45
CA SER A 167 -12.88 13.91 -7.62
C SER A 167 -12.79 12.78 -8.67
N ASP A 168 -12.12 13.05 -9.81
CA ASP A 168 -11.93 12.05 -10.86
C ASP A 168 -11.04 10.89 -10.37
N ILE A 169 -9.97 11.19 -9.63
CA ILE A 169 -9.07 10.22 -9.00
C ILE A 169 -9.80 9.37 -7.95
N ASP A 170 -10.46 9.99 -6.97
CA ASP A 170 -11.06 9.27 -5.83
C ASP A 170 -12.09 8.23 -6.28
N SER A 171 -12.87 8.56 -7.32
CA SER A 171 -13.93 7.70 -7.85
C SER A 171 -13.45 6.62 -8.82
N ARG A 172 -12.17 6.62 -9.21
CA ARG A 172 -11.55 5.66 -10.15
C ARG A 172 -10.32 4.94 -9.58
N ALA A 173 -9.91 5.31 -8.38
CA ALA A 173 -8.78 4.70 -7.70
C ALA A 173 -9.11 3.24 -7.37
N THR A 174 -8.27 2.34 -7.87
CA THR A 174 -8.27 0.92 -7.51
C THR A 174 -7.10 0.70 -6.55
N LEU A 175 -7.38 0.03 -5.44
CA LEU A 175 -6.35 -0.34 -4.47
C LEU A 175 -5.35 -1.31 -5.11
N ASP A 176 -4.05 -1.04 -4.99
CA ASP A 176 -3.00 -1.88 -5.58
C ASP A 176 -2.28 -2.69 -4.50
N SER A 177 -1.61 -2.00 -3.58
CA SER A 177 -0.81 -2.62 -2.53
C SER A 177 -0.78 -1.77 -1.26
N ILE A 178 -0.50 -2.40 -0.13
CA ILE A 178 -0.39 -1.72 1.17
C ILE A 178 0.91 -2.13 1.84
N TYR A 179 1.81 -1.17 1.97
CA TYR A 179 3.13 -1.35 2.55
C TYR A 179 3.16 -0.98 4.03
N SER A 180 4.11 -1.58 4.74
CA SER A 180 4.59 -1.08 6.00
C SER A 180 6.11 -1.03 6.09
N TYR A 181 6.60 0.08 6.64
CA TYR A 181 8.00 0.44 6.78
C TYR A 181 8.41 0.59 8.25
N PRO A 182 9.72 0.44 8.58
CA PRO A 182 10.21 0.58 9.96
C PRO A 182 10.21 2.03 10.46
N GLN A 183 10.08 2.99 9.55
CA GLN A 183 10.00 4.42 9.81
C GLN A 183 8.71 4.96 9.18
N PRO A 184 8.29 6.19 9.53
CA PRO A 184 7.17 6.82 8.85
C PRO A 184 7.32 6.73 7.33
N ALA A 185 6.34 6.14 6.67
CA ALA A 185 6.28 6.00 5.24
C ALA A 185 6.19 7.41 4.65
N PHE A 186 7.17 7.76 3.84
CA PHE A 186 7.18 9.00 3.09
C PHE A 186 7.99 8.74 1.84
N GLU A 187 7.36 8.07 0.89
CA GLU A 187 8.01 7.71 -0.36
C GLU A 187 7.23 8.28 -1.53
N GLU A 188 7.96 8.99 -2.40
CA GLU A 188 7.53 9.34 -3.75
C GLU A 188 7.49 8.04 -4.57
N ILE A 189 6.42 7.76 -5.30
CA ILE A 189 6.33 6.50 -6.05
C ILE A 189 7.46 6.46 -7.10
N PRO A 190 8.33 5.44 -7.09
CA PRO A 190 9.48 5.41 -7.98
C PRO A 190 9.11 5.59 -9.46
N GLY A 191 9.78 6.53 -10.14
CA GLY A 191 9.61 6.75 -11.58
C GLY A 191 8.53 7.77 -11.99
N ALA A 192 7.68 8.23 -11.07
CA ALA A 192 6.76 9.34 -11.34
C ALA A 192 7.42 10.71 -11.09
N PHE A 193 7.01 11.72 -11.88
CA PHE A 193 7.55 13.07 -11.82
C PHE A 193 6.44 14.08 -11.45
N ASN A 194 6.83 15.21 -10.85
CA ASN A 194 5.93 16.32 -10.49
C ASN A 194 4.82 15.93 -9.48
N TRP A 195 5.26 15.39 -8.35
CA TRP A 195 4.42 15.05 -7.20
C TRP A 195 3.52 16.20 -6.75
N ASN A 196 2.22 15.94 -6.73
CA ASN A 196 1.27 16.79 -6.04
C ASN A 196 1.03 16.22 -4.64
N LEU A 197 1.04 17.09 -3.64
CA LEU A 197 0.85 16.72 -2.24
C LEU A 197 -0.36 17.47 -1.68
N LEU A 198 -1.26 16.73 -1.05
CA LEU A 198 -2.35 17.23 -0.22
C LEU A 198 -2.26 16.63 1.18
N SER A 199 -2.70 17.38 2.19
CA SER A 199 -3.06 16.72 3.45
C SER A 199 -4.29 15.85 3.23
N GLY A 200 -4.47 14.81 4.04
CA GLY A 200 -5.69 14.01 4.02
C GLY A 200 -6.95 14.85 4.22
N ARG A 201 -6.87 15.89 5.06
CA ARG A 201 -7.95 16.87 5.23
C ARG A 201 -8.27 17.63 3.94
N ASP A 202 -7.26 18.16 3.24
CA ASP A 202 -7.48 18.93 2.02
C ASP A 202 -8.05 18.04 0.91
N TYR A 203 -7.55 16.80 0.80
CA TYR A 203 -8.11 15.80 -0.10
C TYR A 203 -9.61 15.59 0.17
N LEU A 204 -9.98 15.35 1.43
CA LEU A 204 -11.38 15.18 1.84
C LEU A 204 -12.27 16.41 1.65
N MET A 205 -11.70 17.62 1.56
CA MET A 205 -12.47 18.82 1.24
C MET A 205 -12.77 18.93 -0.26
N LEU A 206 -11.91 18.34 -1.09
CA LEU A 206 -11.99 18.39 -2.55
C LEU A 206 -12.81 17.24 -3.15
N THR A 207 -13.05 16.15 -2.40
CA THR A 207 -13.91 15.02 -2.78
C THR A 207 -15.39 15.17 -2.40
N ARG A 208 -15.75 16.25 -1.69
CA ARG A 208 -17.13 16.52 -1.21
C ARG A 208 -18.03 17.20 -2.24
#